data_AF-A0A521NWG6-F1
#
_entry.id   AF-A0A521NWG6-F1
#
_cell.length_a   1.000
_cell.length_b   1.000
_cell.length_c   1.000
_cell.angle_alpha   90.00
_cell.angle_beta   90.00
_cell.angle_gamma   90.00
#
_symmetry.space_group_name_H-M   'P 1'
#
loop_
_entity.id
_entity.type
_entity.pdbx_description
1 polymer ?
#
loop_
_entity_poly.entity_id
_entity_poly.type
_entity_poly.pdbx_seq_one_letter_code
_entity_poly.pdbx_strand_id
1 'polypeptide(L)'
;MLLIKKYGLPLFLVVLILHIACIYLEMSTLRLITKLLLLPILILYLAAEPGKTSVVVYMGLFCSFMGDLLLTRSGEIFFLSGMLAFIGTHVCNILFFYRLQKGHPGKPVNLVLAVVVLAVISRG
;
A
#
# COMPACT_ATOMS: atom_id res chain seq x y z
N MET A 1 -12.95 -19.01 3.98
CA MET A 1 -13.36 -17.62 3.66
C MET A 1 -13.67 -16.77 4.91
N LEU A 2 -14.53 -17.23 5.84
CA LEU A 2 -14.95 -16.45 7.02
C LEU A 2 -13.83 -16.08 8.02
N LEU A 3 -12.80 -16.94 8.17
CA LEU A 3 -11.68 -16.70 9.09
C LEU A 3 -10.78 -15.53 8.64
N ILE A 4 -10.47 -15.44 7.35
CA ILE A 4 -9.67 -14.34 6.78
C ILE A 4 -10.41 -13.01 6.91
N LYS A 5 -11.73 -13.01 6.77
CA LYS A 5 -12.54 -11.80 6.93
C LYS A 5 -12.52 -11.26 8.36
N LYS A 6 -12.56 -12.14 9.38
CA LYS A 6 -12.56 -11.74 10.80
C LYS A 6 -11.15 -11.44 11.33
N TYR A 7 -10.14 -12.16 10.87
CA TYR A 7 -8.78 -12.10 11.43
C TYR A 7 -7.71 -11.57 10.46
N GLY A 8 -8.02 -11.26 9.21
CA GLY A 8 -7.02 -10.81 8.24
C GLY A 8 -6.41 -9.45 8.58
N LEU A 9 -7.22 -8.51 9.08
CA LEU A 9 -6.74 -7.20 9.53
C LEU A 9 -5.88 -7.28 10.81
N PRO A 10 -6.27 -7.99 11.89
CA PRO A 10 -5.36 -8.18 13.03
C PRO A 10 -4.11 -8.98 12.66
N LEU A 11 -4.20 -9.97 11.76
CA LEU A 11 -3.02 -10.67 11.25
C LEU A 11 -2.06 -9.72 10.52
N PHE A 12 -2.58 -8.85 9.65
CA PHE A 12 -1.80 -7.81 8.98
C PHE A 12 -1.11 -6.90 10.00
N LEU A 13 -1.82 -6.44 11.03
CA LEU A 13 -1.27 -5.58 12.09
C LEU A 13 -0.18 -6.28 12.90
N VAL A 14 -0.36 -7.56 13.23
CA VAL A 14 0.67 -8.34 13.93
C VAL A 14 1.93 -8.46 13.07
N VAL A 15 1.78 -8.77 11.78
CA VAL A 15 2.93 -8.84 10.86
C VAL A 15 3.60 -7.47 10.68
N LEU A 16 2.83 -6.39 10.67
CA LEU A 16 3.36 -5.01 10.63
C LEU A 16 4.19 -4.69 11.88
N ILE A 17 3.68 -5.01 13.07
CA ILE A 17 4.41 -4.80 14.33
C ILE A 17 5.68 -5.64 14.35
N LEU A 18 5.61 -6.90 13.93
CA LEU A 18 6.78 -7.77 13.79
C LEU A 18 7.80 -7.21 12.80
N HIS A 19 7.35 -6.65 11.68
CA HIS A 19 8.22 -6.00 10.70
C HIS A 19 8.99 -4.83 11.32
N ILE A 20 8.30 -3.96 12.06
CA ILE A 20 8.91 -2.83 12.77
C ILE A 20 9.91 -3.32 13.83
N ALA A 21 9.56 -4.37 14.59
CA ALA A 21 10.47 -4.97 15.55
C ALA A 21 11.74 -5.54 14.87
N CYS A 22 11.61 -6.17 13.70
CA CYS A 22 12.75 -6.66 12.92
C CYS A 22 13.62 -5.53 12.35
N ILE A 23 13.03 -4.36 12.10
CA ILE A 23 13.80 -3.16 11.74
C ILE A 23 14.64 -2.73 12.94
N TYR A 24 14.00 -2.59 14.11
CA TYR A 24 14.65 -2.15 15.35
C TYR A 24 15.76 -3.11 15.82
N LEU A 25 15.55 -4.42 15.70
CA LEU A 25 16.52 -5.46 16.09
C LEU A 25 17.56 -5.78 15.00
N GLU A 26 17.59 -5.01 13.90
CA GLU A 26 18.52 -5.19 12.78
C GLU A 26 18.51 -6.58 12.12
N MET A 27 17.41 -7.32 12.24
CA MET A 27 17.25 -8.66 11.68
C MET A 27 16.94 -8.61 10.19
N SER A 28 17.97 -8.53 9.35
CA SER A 28 17.87 -8.37 7.89
C SER A 28 16.98 -9.42 7.20
N THR A 29 17.14 -10.71 7.52
CA THR A 29 16.38 -11.80 6.89
C THR A 29 14.89 -11.75 7.25
N LEU A 30 14.57 -11.62 8.55
CA LEU A 30 13.17 -11.55 8.99
C LEU A 30 12.49 -10.27 8.51
N ARG A 31 13.23 -9.16 8.41
CA ARG A 31 12.73 -7.90 7.84
C ARG A 31 12.27 -8.09 6.40
N LEU A 32 13.03 -8.81 5.57
CA LEU A 32 12.65 -9.09 4.18
C LEU A 32 11.40 -9.97 4.10
N ILE A 33 11.34 -11.05 4.88
CA ILE A 33 10.20 -11.98 4.90
C ILE A 33 8.93 -11.27 5.34
N THR A 34 8.98 -10.51 6.45
CA THR A 34 7.83 -9.77 6.97
C THR A 34 7.37 -8.68 6.00
N LYS A 35 8.29 -8.00 5.31
CA LYS A 35 7.98 -7.02 4.27
C LYS A 35 7.20 -7.64 3.10
N LEU A 36 7.72 -8.76 2.57
CA LEU A 36 7.09 -9.47 1.46
C LEU A 36 5.74 -10.06 1.83
N LEU A 37 5.52 -10.42 3.10
CA LEU A 37 4.29 -11.05 3.58
C LEU A 37 3.13 -10.06 3.80
N LEU A 38 3.43 -8.78 4.07
CA LEU A 38 2.43 -7.73 4.29
C LEU A 38 1.45 -7.60 3.12
N LEU A 39 1.94 -7.55 1.89
CA LEU A 39 1.11 -7.33 0.70
C LEU A 39 0.23 -8.55 0.31
N PRO A 40 0.73 -9.80 0.31
CA PRO A 40 -0.10 -10.99 0.13
C PRO A 40 -1.23 -11.10 1.15
N ILE A 41 -0.95 -10.82 2.43
CA ILE A 41 -1.99 -10.82 3.48
C ILE A 41 -3.06 -9.77 3.17
N LEU A 42 -2.65 -8.57 2.74
CA LEU A 42 -3.56 -7.49 2.40
C LEU A 42 -4.42 -7.82 1.17
N ILE A 43 -3.83 -8.43 0.13
CA ILE A 43 -4.54 -8.90 -1.06
C ILE A 43 -5.58 -9.97 -0.69
N LEU A 44 -5.19 -10.96 0.12
CA LEU A 44 -6.08 -12.02 0.58
C LEU A 44 -7.23 -11.48 1.46
N TYR A 45 -6.94 -10.49 2.31
CA TYR A 45 -7.94 -9.82 3.12
C TYR A 45 -8.97 -9.10 2.23
N LEU A 46 -8.52 -8.29 1.27
CA LEU A 46 -9.38 -7.59 0.32
C LEU A 46 -10.20 -8.54 -0.56
N ALA A 47 -9.64 -9.69 -0.93
CA ALA A 47 -10.35 -10.72 -1.70
C ALA A 47 -11.43 -11.46 -0.89
N ALA A 48 -11.27 -11.54 0.44
CA ALA A 48 -12.23 -12.18 1.34
C ALA A 48 -13.38 -11.24 1.78
N GLU A 49 -13.22 -9.94 1.57
CA GLU A 49 -14.22 -8.93 1.92
C GLU A 49 -15.32 -8.86 0.84
N PRO A 50 -16.61 -9.03 1.19
CA PRO A 50 -17.71 -8.94 0.23
C PRO A 50 -17.93 -7.46 -0.14
N GLY A 51 -17.19 -7.00 -1.14
CA GLY A 51 -17.27 -5.67 -1.70
C GLY A 51 -16.74 -5.66 -3.14
N LYS A 52 -17.17 -4.67 -3.94
CA LYS A 52 -16.61 -4.45 -5.28
C LYS A 52 -15.24 -3.78 -5.16
N THR A 53 -14.24 -4.51 -4.70
CA THR A 53 -12.85 -4.05 -4.74
C THR A 53 -12.45 -3.95 -6.21
N SER A 54 -12.08 -2.76 -6.66
CA SER A 54 -11.76 -2.55 -8.09
C SER A 54 -10.54 -3.37 -8.49
N VAL A 55 -10.58 -3.95 -9.69
CA VAL A 55 -9.42 -4.66 -10.29
C VAL A 55 -8.16 -3.77 -10.29
N VAL A 56 -8.33 -2.46 -10.39
CA VAL A 56 -7.25 -1.48 -10.32
C VAL A 56 -6.48 -1.51 -8.98
N VAL A 57 -7.18 -1.77 -7.87
CA VAL A 57 -6.55 -1.90 -6.54
C VAL A 57 -5.68 -3.15 -6.47
N TYR A 58 -6.18 -4.29 -6.98
CA TYR A 58 -5.40 -5.52 -7.03
C TYR A 58 -4.16 -5.39 -7.93
N MET A 59 -4.29 -4.73 -9.08
CA MET A 59 -3.14 -4.43 -9.95
C MET A 59 -2.12 -3.54 -9.24
N GLY A 60 -2.57 -2.50 -8.52
CA GLY A 60 -1.70 -1.63 -7.75
C GLY A 60 -0.94 -2.38 -6.64
N LEU A 61 -1.65 -3.22 -5.88
CA LEU A 61 -1.05 -4.05 -4.82
C LEU A 61 -0.06 -5.07 -5.38
N PHE A 62 -0.38 -5.70 -6.51
CA PHE A 62 0.53 -6.61 -7.18
C PHE A 62 1.79 -5.90 -7.68
N CYS A 63 1.64 -4.71 -8.26
CA CYS A 63 2.77 -3.89 -8.70
C CYS A 63 3.66 -3.49 -7.52
N SER A 64 3.07 -3.20 -6.35
CA SER A 64 3.81 -2.88 -5.12
C SER A 64 4.57 -4.09 -4.60
N PHE A 65 3.97 -5.28 -4.67
CA PHE A 65 4.61 -6.52 -4.27
C PHE A 65 5.79 -6.87 -5.18
N MET A 66 5.62 -6.68 -6.50
CA MET A 66 6.73 -6.77 -7.44
C MET A 66 7.82 -5.76 -7.10
N GLY A 67 7.47 -4.49 -6.86
CA GLY A 67 8.42 -3.45 -6.47
C GLY A 67 9.27 -3.87 -5.25
N ASP A 68 8.62 -4.37 -4.21
CA ASP A 68 9.30 -4.89 -3.02
C ASP A 68 10.23 -6.07 -3.34
N LEU A 69 9.80 -7.01 -4.19
CA LEU A 69 10.63 -8.15 -4.61
C LEU A 69 11.85 -7.69 -5.42
N LEU A 70 11.68 -6.77 -6.36
CA LEU A 70 12.76 -6.24 -7.18
C LEU A 70 13.78 -5.48 -6.34
N LEU A 71 13.35 -4.72 -5.35
CA LEU A 71 14.25 -4.00 -4.43
C LEU A 71 15.03 -4.91 -3.48
N THR A 72 14.62 -6.17 -3.28
CA THR A 72 15.42 -7.12 -2.50
C THR A 72 16.67 -7.60 -3.24
N ARG A 73 16.72 -7.44 -4.57
CA ARG A 73 17.86 -7.86 -5.39
C ARG A 73 18.90 -6.74 -5.45
N SER A 74 20.18 -7.12 -5.41
CA SER A 74 21.29 -6.20 -5.61
C SER A 74 21.46 -5.90 -7.10
N GLY A 75 21.50 -4.62 -7.45
CA GLY A 75 21.76 -4.16 -8.81
C GLY A 75 20.94 -2.92 -9.18
N GLU A 76 21.57 -1.98 -9.88
CA GLU A 76 20.96 -0.71 -10.28
C GLU A 76 19.71 -0.89 -11.15
N ILE A 77 19.74 -1.88 -12.06
CA ILE A 77 18.60 -2.21 -12.93
C ILE A 77 17.41 -2.74 -12.11
N PHE A 78 17.68 -3.60 -11.12
CA PHE A 78 16.64 -4.12 -10.21
C PHE A 78 16.07 -3.02 -9.32
N PHE A 79 16.92 -2.10 -8.85
CA PHE A 79 16.48 -0.93 -8.12
C PHE A 79 15.56 -0.04 -8.97
N LEU A 80 15.99 0.32 -10.19
CA LEU A 80 15.22 1.18 -11.09
C LEU A 80 13.88 0.55 -11.49
N SER A 81 13.88 -0.74 -11.81
CA SER A 81 12.65 -1.47 -12.15
C SER A 81 11.70 -1.63 -10.95
N GLY A 82 12.24 -1.81 -9.74
CA GLY A 82 11.46 -1.76 -8.50
C GLY A 82 10.79 -0.39 -8.28
N MET A 83 11.53 0.69 -8.51
CA MET A 83 11.00 2.06 -8.45
C MET A 83 9.92 2.31 -9.51
N LEU A 84 10.11 1.81 -10.74
CA LEU A 84 9.09 1.89 -11.80
C LEU A 84 7.81 1.14 -11.42
N ALA A 85 7.93 -0.03 -10.78
CA ALA A 85 6.78 -0.78 -10.27
C ALA A 85 6.03 0.02 -9.20
N PHE A 86 6.73 0.70 -8.28
CA PHE A 86 6.05 1.57 -7.31
C PHE A 86 5.32 2.75 -7.96
N ILE A 87 5.88 3.35 -9.01
CA ILE A 87 5.15 4.37 -9.78
C ILE A 87 3.88 3.78 -10.38
N GLY A 88 3.93 2.55 -10.89
CA GLY A 88 2.75 1.80 -11.34
C GLY A 88 1.68 1.68 -10.26
N THR A 89 2.05 1.31 -9.03
CA THR A 89 1.14 1.30 -7.87
C THR A 89 0.48 2.65 -7.65
N HIS A 90 1.24 3.74 -7.67
CA HIS A 90 0.70 5.09 -7.49
C HIS A 90 -0.29 5.47 -8.59
N VAL A 91 0.00 5.15 -9.85
CA VAL A 91 -0.91 5.39 -10.98
C VAL A 91 -2.22 4.61 -10.78
N CYS A 92 -2.15 3.33 -10.43
CA CYS A 92 -3.34 2.53 -10.12
C CYS A 92 -4.17 3.15 -8.98
N ASN A 93 -3.52 3.58 -7.90
CA ASN A 93 -4.19 4.20 -6.77
C ASN A 93 -4.88 5.53 -7.16
N ILE A 94 -4.19 6.39 -7.92
CA ILE A 94 -4.76 7.65 -8.43
C ILE A 94 -6.00 7.36 -9.29
N LEU A 95 -5.92 6.40 -10.22
CA LEU A 95 -7.04 6.01 -11.06
C LEU A 95 -8.22 5.48 -10.24
N PHE A 96 -7.95 4.70 -9.18
CA PHE A 96 -8.97 4.21 -8.27
C PHE A 96 -9.66 5.36 -7.52
N PHE A 97 -8.90 6.25 -6.88
CA PHE A 97 -9.45 7.39 -6.15
C PHE A 97 -10.19 8.37 -7.05
N TYR A 98 -9.70 8.59 -8.27
CA TYR A 98 -10.37 9.43 -9.26
C TYR A 98 -11.73 8.84 -9.68
N ARG A 99 -11.83 7.53 -9.88
CA ARG A 99 -13.10 6.84 -10.14
C ARG A 99 -14.05 6.94 -8.95
N LEU A 100 -13.54 6.89 -7.72
CA LEU A 100 -14.32 7.04 -6.49
C LEU A 100 -14.89 8.46 -6.36
N GLN A 101 -14.08 9.49 -6.65
CA GLN A 101 -14.50 10.90 -6.58
C GLN A 101 -15.56 11.26 -7.63
N LYS A 102 -15.53 10.65 -8.82
CA LYS A 102 -16.62 10.84 -9.80
C LYS A 102 -18.00 10.41 -9.28
N GLY A 103 -18.04 9.49 -8.31
CA GLY A 103 -19.28 9.07 -7.64
C GLY A 103 -19.77 10.03 -6.55
N HIS A 104 -18.88 10.86 -5.99
CA HIS A 104 -19.17 11.84 -4.95
C HIS A 104 -18.28 13.08 -5.14
N PRO A 105 -18.72 14.09 -5.91
CA PRO A 105 -17.93 15.30 -6.10
C PRO A 105 -17.63 15.92 -4.73
N GLY A 106 -16.34 16.06 -4.42
CA GLY A 106 -15.89 16.60 -3.14
C GLY A 106 -16.47 17.99 -2.91
N LYS A 107 -17.01 18.23 -1.71
CA LYS A 107 -17.49 19.55 -1.33
C LYS A 107 -16.32 20.55 -1.40
N PRO A 108 -16.52 21.77 -1.93
CA PRO A 108 -15.46 22.77 -2.10
C PRO A 108 -14.75 23.14 -0.78
N VAL A 109 -15.42 22.95 0.36
CA VAL A 109 -14.87 23.14 1.71
C VAL A 109 -13.62 22.29 1.97
N ASN A 110 -13.57 21.05 1.47
CA ASN A 110 -12.40 20.17 1.68
C ASN A 110 -11.17 20.62 0.89
N LEU A 111 -11.38 21.27 -0.26
CA LEU A 111 -10.30 21.85 -1.07
C LEU A 111 -9.70 23.07 -0.37
N VAL A 112 -10.55 23.96 0.16
CA VAL A 112 -10.09 25.14 0.92
C VAL A 112 -9.29 24.69 2.15
N LEU A 113 -9.79 23.69 2.89
CA LEU A 113 -9.09 23.15 4.07
C LEU A 113 -7.72 22.55 3.70
N ALA A 114 -7.64 21.80 2.59
CA ALA A 114 -6.39 21.22 2.12
C ALA A 114 -5.36 22.30 1.73
N VAL A 115 -5.79 23.37 1.05
CA VAL A 115 -4.92 24.49 0.70
C VAL A 115 -4.41 25.23 1.94
N VAL A 116 -5.27 25.45 2.95
CA VAL A 116 -4.89 26.08 4.21
C VAL A 116 -3.86 25.23 4.96
N VAL A 117 -4.09 23.92 5.08
CA VAL A 117 -3.14 23.02 5.75
C VAL A 117 -1.79 22.99 5.04
N LEU A 118 -1.78 22.90 3.71
CA LEU A 118 -0.53 22.95 2.93
C LEU A 118 0.20 24.29 3.09
N ALA A 119 -0.52 25.41 3.10
CA ALA A 119 0.07 26.72 3.30
C ALA A 119 0.65 26.92 4.72
N VAL A 120 0.07 26.26 5.73
CA VAL A 120 0.60 26.25 7.10
C VAL A 120 1.85 25.38 7.21
N ILE A 121 1.84 24.18 6.61
CA ILE A 121 2.98 23.26 6.63
C ILE A 121 4.17 23.82 5.84
N SER A 122 3.94 24.50 4.70
CA SER A 122 5.04 25.08 3.91
C SER A 122 5.67 26.34 4.53
N ARG A 123 5.12 26.85 5.64
CA ARG A 123 5.62 28.04 6.33
C ARG A 123 6.38 27.72 7.62
N GLY A 124 6.42 26.46 8.06
CA GLY A 124 7.22 25.99 9.19
C GLY A 124 8.47 25.28 8.72
#